data_AF-A0A936MD23-F1
#
_entry.id   AF-A0A936MD23-F1
#
_cell.length_a   1.000
_cell.length_b   1.000
_cell.length_c   1.000
_cell.angle_alpha   90.00
_cell.angle_beta   90.00
_cell.angle_gamma   90.00
#
_symmetry.space_group_name_H-M   'P 1'
#
loop_
_entity.id
_entity.type
_entity.pdbx_description
1 polymer ?
#
loop_
_entity_poly.entity_id
_entity_poly.type
_entity_poly.pdbx_seq_one_letter_code
_entity_poly.pdbx_strand_id
1 'polypeptide(L)'
;MNRNNAYSNTVEDLATQLASSIFQTIQVLGTLVRANEKNYNGSHSQFVAEKSAEVATNLGLSPGEVFEIKTAALLHDIGKIGFPDFLLMKHPQELSTNDYQYYSKHVEDGRRILSMQDGLSNIAEIVYQHHEKHDGTGFPQKLKRDEIHPGAQIISVVNYYHNAMERVQKEKTPSSQSNAQITSTSTYLHTTQPRFAQTMNYLNHRSGSTFAPIIVDAFIAIIENDRRNLGEKTIMRLAVNQVKPGMVFASDYHTSYGLLIAARGEPITDIAVNRLISLAELGEIPQKVLVMK
;
A
#
# COMPACT_ATOMS: atom_id res chain seq x y z
N MET A 1 4.33 -51.36 -14.29
CA MET A 1 4.37 -50.08 -13.54
C MET A 1 4.07 -48.94 -14.51
N ASN A 2 3.19 -48.05 -14.09
CA ASN A 2 2.22 -47.34 -14.92
C ASN A 2 2.82 -46.08 -15.57
N ARG A 3 3.21 -46.14 -16.86
CA ARG A 3 3.77 -44.97 -17.60
C ARG A 3 2.87 -43.74 -17.49
N ASN A 4 1.55 -43.93 -17.51
CA ASN A 4 0.58 -42.82 -17.39
C ASN A 4 0.65 -42.09 -16.05
N ASN A 5 0.94 -42.78 -14.94
CA ASN A 5 1.13 -42.11 -13.64
C ASN A 5 2.45 -41.33 -13.59
N ALA A 6 3.52 -41.86 -14.20
CA ALA A 6 4.80 -41.16 -14.26
C ALA A 6 4.70 -39.87 -15.11
N TYR A 7 4.00 -39.92 -16.24
CA TYR A 7 3.75 -38.73 -17.07
C TYR A 7 2.87 -37.69 -16.37
N SER A 8 1.80 -38.12 -15.69
CA SER A 8 0.93 -37.20 -14.93
C SER A 8 1.71 -36.48 -13.82
N ASN A 9 2.54 -37.20 -13.08
CA ASN A 9 3.37 -36.62 -12.02
C ASN A 9 4.39 -35.61 -12.59
N THR A 10 5.03 -35.91 -13.73
CA THR A 10 5.99 -34.97 -14.34
C THR A 10 5.35 -33.68 -14.85
N VAL A 11 4.12 -33.73 -15.34
CA VAL A 11 3.40 -32.54 -15.81
C VAL A 11 2.99 -31.67 -14.62
N GLU A 12 2.51 -32.28 -13.54
CA GLU A 12 2.15 -31.58 -12.31
C GLU A 12 3.38 -30.95 -11.63
N ASP A 13 4.50 -31.66 -11.60
CA ASP A 13 5.78 -31.13 -11.11
C ASP A 13 6.26 -29.94 -11.95
N LEU A 14 6.18 -30.03 -13.28
CA LEU A 14 6.58 -28.94 -14.17
C LEU A 14 5.67 -27.71 -14.03
N ALA A 15 4.36 -27.92 -13.90
CA ALA A 15 3.40 -26.84 -13.65
C ALA A 15 3.67 -26.16 -12.31
N THR A 16 3.98 -26.93 -11.27
CA THR A 16 4.34 -26.41 -9.94
C THR A 16 5.65 -25.62 -9.98
N GLN A 17 6.67 -26.12 -10.70
CA GLN A 17 7.93 -25.41 -10.89
C GLN A 17 7.75 -24.09 -11.65
N LEU A 18 6.92 -24.10 -12.70
CA LEU A 18 6.60 -22.89 -13.46
C LEU A 18 5.87 -21.87 -12.59
N ALA A 19 4.86 -22.29 -11.83
CA ALA A 19 4.14 -21.42 -10.90
C ALA A 19 5.07 -20.83 -9.84
N SER A 20 5.96 -21.64 -9.27
CA SER A 20 6.96 -21.18 -8.30
C SER A 20 7.93 -20.18 -8.92
N SER A 21 8.39 -20.41 -10.15
CA SER A 21 9.30 -19.50 -10.86
C SER A 21 8.64 -18.15 -11.13
N ILE A 22 7.39 -18.14 -11.63
CA ILE A 22 6.62 -16.91 -11.85
C ILE A 22 6.42 -16.16 -10.53
N PHE A 23 6.06 -16.86 -9.45
CA PHE A 23 5.91 -16.25 -8.14
C PHE A 23 7.22 -15.61 -7.65
N GLN A 24 8.35 -16.29 -7.79
CA GLN A 24 9.66 -15.74 -7.44
C GLN A 24 10.00 -14.49 -8.28
N THR A 25 9.71 -14.49 -9.58
CA THR A 25 9.87 -13.31 -10.44
C THR A 25 9.04 -12.14 -9.92
N ILE A 26 7.77 -12.36 -9.58
CA ILE A 26 6.89 -11.32 -9.01
C ILE A 26 7.49 -10.76 -7.70
N GLN A 27 8.01 -11.61 -6.81
CA GLN A 27 8.65 -11.17 -5.56
C GLN A 27 9.90 -10.33 -5.80
N VAL A 28 10.73 -10.70 -6.77
CA VAL A 28 11.92 -9.94 -7.16
C VAL A 28 11.52 -8.58 -7.73
N LEU A 29 10.58 -8.54 -8.68
CA LEU A 29 10.08 -7.30 -9.26
C LEU A 29 9.45 -6.39 -8.21
N GLY A 30 8.61 -6.93 -7.32
CA GLY A 30 8.01 -6.18 -6.22
C GLY A 30 9.05 -5.60 -5.27
N THR A 31 10.17 -6.30 -5.05
CA THR A 31 11.28 -5.77 -4.25
C THR A 31 11.96 -4.57 -4.93
N LEU A 32 12.10 -4.60 -6.25
CA LEU A 32 12.62 -3.47 -7.02
C LEU A 32 11.67 -2.26 -6.99
N VAL A 33 10.35 -2.47 -7.11
CA VAL A 33 9.35 -1.40 -6.94
C VAL A 33 9.51 -0.73 -5.59
N ARG A 34 9.53 -1.52 -4.51
CA ARG A 34 9.68 -1.01 -3.13
C ARG A 34 10.97 -0.22 -2.92
N ALA A 35 12.09 -0.65 -3.53
CA ALA A 35 13.34 0.10 -3.45
C ALA A 35 13.25 1.51 -4.06
N ASN A 36 12.28 1.74 -4.96
CA ASN A 36 12.02 3.01 -5.61
C ASN A 36 11.02 3.91 -4.85
N GLU A 37 10.37 3.41 -3.80
CA GLU A 37 9.32 4.08 -3.02
C GLU A 37 9.87 5.00 -1.91
N LYS A 38 11.00 5.67 -2.15
CA LYS A 38 11.74 6.47 -1.15
C LYS A 38 10.92 7.61 -0.51
N ASN A 39 9.83 8.01 -1.15
CA ASN A 39 8.99 9.15 -0.79
C ASN A 39 7.71 8.78 0.00
N TYR A 40 7.59 7.52 0.44
CA TYR A 40 6.49 7.02 1.24
C TYR A 40 6.98 6.56 2.61
N ASN A 41 6.16 6.76 3.64
CA ASN A 41 6.37 6.08 4.89
C ASN A 41 5.82 4.66 4.75
N GLY A 42 6.68 3.72 4.34
CA GLY A 42 6.28 2.34 4.11
C GLY A 42 6.25 1.91 2.66
N SER A 43 5.61 0.77 2.41
CA SER A 43 5.44 0.25 1.06
C SER A 43 4.09 0.64 0.48
N HIS A 44 4.14 1.52 -0.51
CA HIS A 44 2.97 2.00 -1.23
C HIS A 44 2.35 0.89 -2.09
N SER A 45 3.18 0.23 -2.90
CA SER A 45 2.78 -0.89 -3.75
C SER A 45 2.15 -2.02 -2.95
N GLN A 46 2.68 -2.35 -1.77
CA GLN A 46 2.09 -3.39 -0.91
C GLN A 46 0.69 -2.99 -0.43
N PHE A 47 0.51 -1.75 0.04
CA PHE A 47 -0.81 -1.27 0.45
C PHE A 47 -1.80 -1.30 -0.72
N VAL A 48 -1.39 -0.80 -1.88
CA VAL A 48 -2.24 -0.77 -3.07
C VAL A 48 -2.61 -2.19 -3.49
N ALA A 49 -1.67 -3.14 -3.41
CA ALA A 49 -1.92 -4.55 -3.69
C ALA A 49 -2.94 -5.18 -2.75
N GLU A 50 -2.76 -5.02 -1.44
CA GLU A 50 -3.65 -5.60 -0.43
C GLU A 50 -5.06 -5.04 -0.52
N LYS A 51 -5.20 -3.72 -0.62
CA LYS A 51 -6.51 -3.07 -0.72
C LYS A 51 -7.20 -3.29 -2.07
N SER A 52 -6.45 -3.37 -3.16
CA SER A 52 -7.04 -3.72 -4.46
C SER A 52 -7.59 -5.15 -4.47
N ALA A 53 -6.86 -6.09 -3.84
CA ALA A 53 -7.33 -7.47 -3.69
C ALA A 53 -8.60 -7.56 -2.84
N GLU A 54 -8.67 -6.79 -1.76
CA GLU A 54 -9.85 -6.74 -0.90
C GLU A 54 -11.07 -6.14 -1.61
N VAL A 55 -10.88 -5.06 -2.39
CA VAL A 55 -11.93 -4.48 -3.24
C VAL A 55 -12.41 -5.51 -4.27
N ALA A 56 -11.50 -6.16 -4.99
CA ALA A 56 -11.83 -7.18 -5.99
C ALA A 56 -12.62 -8.34 -5.37
N THR A 57 -12.21 -8.80 -4.18
CA THR A 57 -12.90 -9.86 -3.45
C THR A 57 -14.32 -9.44 -3.05
N ASN A 58 -14.50 -8.22 -2.52
CA ASN A 58 -15.82 -7.70 -2.15
C ASN A 58 -16.76 -7.52 -3.36
N LEU A 59 -16.20 -7.23 -4.53
CA LEU A 59 -16.93 -7.15 -5.79
C LEU A 59 -17.25 -8.53 -6.41
N GLY A 60 -16.84 -9.62 -5.77
CA GLY A 60 -17.17 -10.99 -6.20
C GLY A 60 -16.32 -11.52 -7.36
N LEU A 61 -15.14 -10.95 -7.60
CA LEU A 61 -14.21 -11.45 -8.63
C LEU A 61 -13.64 -12.82 -8.21
N SER A 62 -13.28 -13.63 -9.20
CA SER A 62 -12.73 -14.96 -8.96
C SER A 62 -11.35 -14.89 -8.28
N PRO A 63 -10.91 -15.96 -7.56
CA PRO A 63 -9.58 -15.99 -6.96
C PRO A 63 -8.43 -15.73 -7.95
N GLY A 64 -8.58 -16.15 -9.21
CA GLY A 64 -7.62 -15.89 -10.27
C GLY A 64 -7.54 -14.40 -10.63
N GLU A 65 -8.68 -13.75 -10.84
CA GLU A 65 -8.75 -12.31 -11.11
C GLU A 65 -8.22 -11.49 -9.92
N VAL A 66 -8.57 -11.87 -8.69
CA VAL A 66 -8.05 -11.23 -7.47
C VAL A 66 -6.53 -11.34 -7.41
N PHE A 67 -5.95 -12.49 -7.76
CA PHE A 67 -4.49 -12.67 -7.82
C PHE A 67 -3.84 -11.80 -8.89
N GLU A 68 -4.42 -11.73 -10.09
CA GLU A 68 -3.92 -10.88 -11.18
C GLU A 68 -3.97 -9.40 -10.78
N ILE A 69 -5.08 -8.94 -10.20
CA ILE A 69 -5.25 -7.55 -9.73
C ILE A 69 -4.27 -7.23 -8.61
N LYS A 70 -4.10 -8.12 -7.64
CA LYS A 70 -3.13 -7.95 -6.55
C LYS A 70 -1.71 -7.81 -7.10
N THR A 71 -1.36 -8.65 -8.08
CA THR A 71 -0.04 -8.63 -8.71
C THR A 71 0.18 -7.36 -9.53
N ALA A 72 -0.82 -6.97 -10.33
CA ALA A 72 -0.76 -5.74 -11.11
C ALA A 72 -0.66 -4.50 -10.20
N ALA A 73 -1.40 -4.48 -9.10
CA ALA A 73 -1.34 -3.43 -8.09
C ALA A 73 0.04 -3.35 -7.42
N LEU A 74 0.67 -4.49 -7.12
CA LEU A 74 2.04 -4.53 -6.57
C LEU A 74 3.07 -3.96 -7.57
N LEU A 75 2.83 -4.14 -8.86
CA LEU A 75 3.78 -3.83 -9.93
C LEU A 75 3.40 -2.59 -10.76
N HIS A 76 2.34 -1.85 -10.38
CA HIS A 76 1.77 -0.77 -11.20
C HIS A 76 2.78 0.33 -11.56
N ASP A 77 3.74 0.55 -10.65
CA ASP A 77 4.78 1.57 -10.77
C ASP A 77 6.14 1.03 -11.20
N ILE A 78 6.25 -0.23 -11.66
CA ILE A 78 7.54 -0.85 -12.06
C ILE A 78 8.27 -0.05 -13.15
N GLY A 79 7.55 0.62 -14.04
CA GLY A 79 8.16 1.48 -15.06
C GLY A 79 8.90 2.70 -14.51
N LYS A 80 8.70 3.05 -13.23
CA LYS A 80 9.40 4.18 -12.58
C LYS A 80 10.84 3.84 -12.19
N ILE A 81 11.31 2.60 -12.34
CA ILE A 81 12.70 2.21 -12.00
C ILE A 81 13.75 3.06 -12.74
N GLY A 82 13.43 3.54 -13.95
CA GLY A 82 14.32 4.42 -14.72
C GLY A 82 14.25 5.90 -14.36
N PHE A 83 13.39 6.31 -13.42
CA PHE A 83 13.15 7.71 -13.15
C PHE A 83 14.29 8.32 -12.32
N PRO A 84 14.68 9.58 -12.61
CA PRO A 84 15.56 10.31 -11.73
C PRO A 84 14.86 10.61 -10.38
N ASP A 85 15.63 10.59 -9.29
CA ASP A 85 15.13 10.79 -7.92
C ASP A 85 14.25 12.06 -7.79
N PHE A 86 14.60 13.15 -8.48
CA PHE A 86 13.82 14.39 -8.40
C PHE A 86 12.38 14.26 -8.92
N LEU A 87 12.11 13.35 -9.87
CA LEU A 87 10.75 13.07 -10.35
C LEU A 87 9.99 12.19 -9.38
N LEU A 88 10.65 11.20 -8.78
CA LEU A 88 10.06 10.33 -7.74
C LEU A 88 9.64 11.12 -6.49
N MET A 89 10.21 12.31 -6.26
CA MET A 89 9.88 13.17 -5.13
C MET A 89 8.75 14.19 -5.40
N LYS A 90 8.21 14.29 -6.62
CA LYS A 90 7.18 15.30 -6.98
C LYS A 90 5.80 14.68 -7.18
N HIS A 91 4.76 15.37 -6.72
CA HIS A 91 3.38 15.01 -7.07
C HIS A 91 3.12 15.20 -8.56
N PRO A 92 2.32 14.32 -9.23
CA PRO A 92 1.94 14.54 -10.62
C PRO A 92 1.37 15.94 -10.89
N GLN A 93 0.68 16.52 -9.90
CA GLN A 93 0.13 17.88 -9.96
C GLN A 93 1.20 18.99 -9.85
N GLU A 94 2.40 18.67 -9.38
CA GLU A 94 3.55 19.58 -9.26
C GLU A 94 4.51 19.47 -10.45
N LEU A 95 4.30 18.50 -11.34
CA LEU A 95 5.15 18.28 -12.50
C LEU A 95 4.92 19.40 -13.52
N SER A 96 6.02 19.86 -14.12
CA SER A 96 5.93 20.65 -15.35
C SER A 96 5.30 19.81 -16.46
N THR A 97 4.81 20.45 -17.53
CA THR A 97 4.28 19.71 -18.69
C THR A 97 5.27 18.69 -19.24
N ASN A 98 6.57 19.04 -19.30
CA ASN A 98 7.62 18.14 -19.78
C ASN A 98 7.87 16.99 -18.80
N ASP A 99 7.94 17.28 -17.50
CA ASP A 99 8.09 16.27 -16.46
C ASP A 99 6.88 15.31 -16.45
N TYR A 100 5.68 15.83 -16.71
CA TYR A 100 4.46 15.03 -16.77
C TYR A 100 4.43 14.11 -17.99
N GLN A 101 4.87 14.58 -19.16
CA GLN A 101 5.02 13.72 -20.35
C GLN A 101 6.04 12.60 -20.14
N TYR A 102 7.10 12.86 -19.38
CA TYR A 102 8.03 11.81 -18.98
C TYR A 102 7.40 10.88 -17.96
N TYR A 103 6.70 11.43 -16.96
CA TYR A 103 5.99 10.66 -15.95
C TYR A 103 5.00 9.70 -16.59
N SER A 104 4.19 10.12 -17.56
CA SER A 104 3.19 9.25 -18.19
C SER A 104 3.78 8.03 -18.90
N LYS A 105 5.07 8.03 -19.26
CA LYS A 105 5.72 6.88 -19.92
C LYS A 105 5.93 5.68 -19.01
N HIS A 106 5.86 5.82 -17.69
CA HIS A 106 6.08 4.67 -16.80
C HIS A 106 5.05 3.55 -17.01
N VAL A 107 3.84 3.85 -17.50
CA VAL A 107 2.85 2.81 -17.81
C VAL A 107 3.27 2.01 -19.04
N GLU A 108 3.82 2.67 -20.06
CA GLU A 108 4.37 2.02 -21.27
C GLU A 108 5.60 1.18 -20.92
N ASP A 109 6.52 1.73 -20.13
CA ASP A 109 7.69 1.01 -19.66
C ASP A 109 7.32 -0.16 -18.75
N GLY A 110 6.33 0.02 -17.87
CA GLY A 110 5.82 -1.03 -17.01
C GLY A 110 5.21 -2.18 -17.80
N ARG A 111 4.33 -1.87 -18.77
CA ARG A 111 3.77 -2.87 -19.70
C ARG A 111 4.90 -3.60 -20.44
N ARG A 112 5.86 -2.86 -21.00
CA ARG A 112 6.98 -3.43 -21.75
C ARG A 112 7.83 -4.39 -20.91
N ILE A 113 8.12 -4.05 -19.65
CA ILE A 113 8.87 -4.91 -18.73
C ILE A 113 8.08 -6.20 -18.45
N LEU A 114 6.79 -6.08 -18.13
CA LEU A 114 5.96 -7.22 -17.73
C LEU A 114 5.62 -8.14 -18.90
N SER A 115 5.40 -7.59 -20.09
CA SER A 115 5.16 -8.35 -21.32
C SER A 115 6.34 -9.21 -21.77
N MET A 116 7.53 -9.09 -21.16
CA MET A 116 8.66 -9.99 -21.44
C MET A 116 8.45 -11.41 -20.90
N GLN A 117 7.47 -11.59 -19.99
CA GLN A 117 7.10 -12.88 -19.44
C GLN A 117 5.67 -13.21 -19.84
N ASP A 118 5.47 -14.29 -20.60
CA ASP A 118 4.17 -14.66 -21.17
C ASP A 118 3.05 -14.77 -20.12
N GLY A 119 3.39 -15.30 -18.94
CA GLY A 119 2.48 -15.45 -17.81
C GLY A 119 2.04 -14.14 -17.12
N LEU A 120 2.55 -12.98 -17.55
CA LEU A 120 2.22 -11.67 -16.97
C LEU A 120 1.50 -10.73 -17.95
N SER A 121 1.05 -11.22 -19.11
CA SER A 121 0.42 -10.39 -20.14
C SER A 121 -0.85 -9.66 -19.68
N ASN A 122 -1.78 -10.34 -18.99
CA ASN A 122 -2.96 -9.70 -18.41
C ASN A 122 -2.59 -8.64 -17.36
N ILE A 123 -1.63 -8.98 -16.50
CA ILE A 123 -1.09 -8.08 -15.46
C ILE A 123 -0.49 -6.83 -16.12
N ALA A 124 0.25 -6.98 -17.22
CA ALA A 124 0.85 -5.89 -17.98
C ALA A 124 -0.21 -4.94 -18.55
N GLU A 125 -1.36 -5.45 -19.00
CA GLU A 125 -2.47 -4.62 -19.47
C GLU A 125 -3.11 -3.83 -18.33
N ILE A 126 -3.33 -4.45 -17.18
CA ILE A 126 -3.84 -3.76 -15.98
C ILE A 126 -2.89 -2.62 -15.56
N VAL A 127 -1.58 -2.90 -15.54
CA VAL A 127 -0.55 -1.89 -15.25
C VAL A 127 -0.55 -0.79 -16.31
N TYR A 128 -0.78 -1.11 -17.57
CA TYR A 128 -0.82 -0.10 -18.63
C TYR A 128 -1.96 0.91 -18.45
N GLN A 129 -3.10 0.44 -17.95
CA GLN A 129 -4.33 1.22 -17.86
C GLN A 129 -4.56 1.88 -16.49
N HIS A 130 -3.70 1.70 -15.49
CA HIS A 130 -3.99 2.13 -14.11
C HIS A 130 -4.12 3.65 -13.91
N HIS A 131 -3.74 4.45 -14.91
CA HIS A 131 -3.94 5.90 -14.97
C HIS A 131 -5.07 6.33 -15.92
N GLU A 132 -5.79 5.38 -16.52
CA GLU A 132 -7.04 5.66 -17.18
C GLU A 132 -8.07 6.17 -16.17
N LYS A 133 -8.97 7.02 -16.67
CA LYS A 133 -10.03 7.64 -15.87
C LYS A 133 -11.36 7.25 -16.45
N HIS A 134 -12.34 7.03 -15.58
CA HIS A 134 -13.65 6.54 -15.97
C HIS A 134 -14.35 7.41 -17.05
N ASP A 135 -14.05 8.71 -17.11
CA ASP A 135 -14.53 9.68 -18.11
C ASP A 135 -13.70 9.78 -19.40
N GLY A 136 -12.57 9.08 -19.50
CA GLY A 136 -11.66 9.08 -20.65
C GLY A 136 -10.69 10.26 -20.70
N THR A 137 -10.55 11.01 -19.61
CA THR A 137 -9.53 12.08 -19.49
C THR A 137 -8.19 11.56 -18.94
N GLY A 138 -8.05 10.24 -18.81
CA GLY A 138 -6.85 9.56 -18.36
C GLY A 138 -5.81 9.39 -19.46
N PHE A 139 -4.84 8.51 -19.19
CA PHE A 139 -3.79 8.12 -20.12
C PHE A 139 -3.42 6.65 -19.84
N PRO A 140 -2.82 5.93 -20.80
CA PRO A 140 -2.25 6.41 -22.08
C PRO A 140 -3.21 6.41 -23.27
N GLN A 141 -4.25 5.57 -23.24
CA GLN A 141 -5.17 5.30 -24.35
C GLN A 141 -6.45 6.15 -24.31
N LYS A 142 -6.78 6.79 -23.18
CA LYS A 142 -8.01 7.58 -22.97
C LYS A 142 -9.28 6.73 -23.03
N LEU A 143 -9.19 5.52 -22.51
CA LEU A 143 -10.28 4.56 -22.42
C LEU A 143 -11.38 5.08 -21.48
N LYS A 144 -12.63 4.71 -21.76
CA LYS A 144 -13.80 5.13 -20.96
C LYS A 144 -14.52 3.94 -20.37
N ARG A 145 -14.89 4.07 -19.10
CA ARG A 145 -15.80 3.14 -18.41
C ARG A 145 -15.39 1.67 -18.62
N ASP A 146 -16.20 0.91 -19.33
CA ASP A 146 -16.06 -0.53 -19.55
C ASP A 146 -14.93 -0.90 -20.51
N GLU A 147 -14.35 0.08 -21.22
CA GLU A 147 -13.11 -0.10 -21.99
C GLU A 147 -11.89 -0.27 -21.07
N ILE A 148 -11.98 0.22 -19.82
CA ILE A 148 -10.90 0.12 -18.83
C ILE A 148 -11.05 -1.20 -18.08
N HIS A 149 -9.97 -1.97 -18.00
CA HIS A 149 -9.92 -3.20 -17.25
C HIS A 149 -10.38 -2.99 -15.80
N PRO A 150 -11.28 -3.83 -15.24
CA PRO A 150 -11.79 -3.65 -13.87
C PRO A 150 -10.69 -3.50 -12.82
N GLY A 151 -9.64 -4.33 -12.93
CA GLY A 151 -8.43 -4.23 -12.11
C GLY A 151 -7.74 -2.86 -12.13
N ALA A 152 -7.66 -2.21 -13.30
CA ALA A 152 -7.04 -0.89 -13.42
C ALA A 152 -7.91 0.19 -12.78
N GLN A 153 -9.24 0.08 -12.91
CA GLN A 153 -10.18 0.98 -12.23
C GLN A 153 -10.09 0.84 -10.70
N ILE A 154 -9.91 -0.38 -10.17
CA ILE A 154 -9.69 -0.64 -8.74
C ILE A 154 -8.37 0.00 -8.28
N ILE A 155 -7.27 -0.28 -8.98
CA ILE A 155 -5.94 0.25 -8.64
C ILE A 155 -5.96 1.77 -8.63
N SER A 156 -6.62 2.42 -9.61
CA SER A 156 -6.71 3.88 -9.70
C SER A 156 -7.29 4.53 -8.42
N VAL A 157 -8.36 3.95 -7.87
CA VAL A 157 -9.00 4.44 -6.62
C VAL A 157 -8.07 4.26 -5.42
N VAL A 158 -7.54 3.04 -5.25
CA VAL A 158 -6.69 2.69 -4.10
C VAL A 158 -5.37 3.47 -4.13
N ASN A 159 -4.77 3.59 -5.31
CA ASN A 159 -3.54 4.32 -5.56
C ASN A 159 -3.71 5.81 -5.21
N TYR A 160 -4.81 6.44 -5.65
CA TYR A 160 -5.13 7.82 -5.29
C TYR A 160 -5.23 8.01 -3.77
N TYR A 161 -5.97 7.13 -3.09
CA TYR A 161 -6.15 7.21 -1.63
C TYR A 161 -4.81 7.17 -0.90
N HIS A 162 -3.96 6.19 -1.20
CA HIS A 162 -2.67 6.05 -0.52
C HIS A 162 -1.75 7.24 -0.79
N ASN A 163 -1.70 7.72 -2.04
CA ASN A 163 -0.93 8.91 -2.41
C ASN A 163 -1.38 10.15 -1.63
N ALA A 164 -2.69 10.33 -1.42
CA ALA A 164 -3.23 11.46 -0.69
C ALA A 164 -2.94 11.40 0.82
N MET A 165 -2.74 10.19 1.38
CA MET A 165 -2.50 9.98 2.80
C MET A 165 -1.02 10.01 3.20
N GLU A 166 -0.13 9.39 2.42
CA GLU A 166 1.18 8.95 2.92
C GLU A 166 2.41 9.56 2.23
N ARG A 167 2.25 10.36 1.17
CA ARG A 167 3.43 10.93 0.50
C ARG A 167 4.10 11.95 1.43
N VAL A 168 5.38 11.72 1.75
CA VAL A 168 6.16 12.58 2.64
C VAL A 168 6.13 14.01 2.10
N GLN A 169 5.51 14.92 2.85
CA GLN A 169 5.58 16.34 2.50
C GLN A 169 7.03 16.79 2.62
N LYS A 170 7.53 17.55 1.64
CA LYS A 170 8.73 18.36 1.83
C LYS A 170 8.45 19.33 2.98
N GLU A 171 8.75 18.94 4.21
CA GLU A 171 8.83 19.90 5.29
C GLU A 171 9.84 20.98 4.85
N LYS A 172 9.38 22.23 4.81
CA LYS A 172 10.27 23.40 4.61
C LYS A 172 11.17 23.66 5.83
N THR A 173 11.24 22.74 6.79
CA THR A 173 12.01 22.87 8.03
C THR A 173 12.61 21.53 8.42
N PRO A 174 13.93 21.44 8.69
CA PRO A 174 14.57 20.24 9.17
C PRO A 174 14.38 20.15 10.69
N SER A 175 13.24 19.64 11.15
CA SER A 175 13.08 19.34 12.58
C SER A 175 12.01 18.28 12.83
N SER A 176 12.29 17.04 12.45
CA SER A 176 12.30 15.87 13.35
C SER A 176 12.31 14.60 12.52
N GLN A 177 13.41 13.87 12.59
CA GLN A 177 13.51 12.52 12.04
C GLN A 177 12.50 11.63 12.75
N SER A 178 11.42 11.26 12.06
CA SER A 178 10.59 10.11 12.44
C SER A 178 11.00 8.92 11.59
N ASN A 179 12.09 8.25 12.00
CA ASN A 179 12.57 7.00 11.40
C ASN A 179 11.75 5.80 11.90
N ALA A 180 10.43 5.84 11.77
CA ALA A 180 9.61 4.65 11.96
C ALA A 180 9.38 4.02 10.58
N GLN A 181 9.87 2.80 10.35
CA GLN A 181 9.47 2.00 9.19
C GLN A 181 7.98 1.67 9.34
N ILE A 182 7.14 2.28 8.51
CA ILE A 182 5.68 2.17 8.58
C ILE A 182 5.22 1.06 7.64
N THR A 183 4.99 -0.15 8.12
CA THR A 183 4.68 -1.32 7.26
C THR A 183 3.33 -1.98 7.55
N SER A 184 2.36 -1.29 8.15
CA SER A 184 1.04 -1.92 8.36
C SER A 184 -0.13 -0.97 8.55
N THR A 185 -1.30 -1.49 8.14
CA THR A 185 -2.67 -0.97 8.12
C THR A 185 -3.09 -0.12 9.34
N SER A 186 -2.40 -0.22 10.49
CA SER A 186 -2.76 0.51 11.70
C SER A 186 -2.18 1.93 11.83
N THR A 187 -1.33 2.42 10.90
CA THR A 187 -0.94 3.86 10.85
C THR A 187 -1.89 4.69 9.98
N TYR A 188 -2.61 4.06 9.04
CA TYR A 188 -3.39 4.69 7.97
C TYR A 188 -4.59 5.53 8.44
N LEU A 189 -5.00 5.37 9.70
CA LEU A 189 -6.12 6.09 10.29
C LEU A 189 -5.70 7.14 11.32
N HIS A 190 -4.40 7.28 11.55
CA HIS A 190 -3.83 8.36 12.33
C HIS A 190 -3.45 9.56 11.47
N THR A 191 -4.27 9.87 10.46
CA THR A 191 -4.21 11.16 9.79
C THR A 191 -5.14 12.12 10.51
N THR A 192 -4.67 13.35 10.70
CA THR A 192 -5.48 14.47 11.19
C THR A 192 -6.86 14.43 10.50
N GLN A 193 -7.95 14.45 11.27
CA GLN A 193 -9.34 14.35 10.76
C GLN A 193 -9.61 15.12 9.43
N PRO A 194 -8.99 16.30 9.18
CA PRO A 194 -9.17 17.03 7.93
C PRO A 194 -8.65 16.33 6.67
N ARG A 195 -7.46 15.69 6.68
CA ARG A 195 -6.88 15.08 5.47
C ARG A 195 -7.71 13.88 5.01
N PHE A 196 -8.04 12.99 5.94
CA PHE A 196 -8.94 11.87 5.67
C PHE A 196 -10.27 12.36 5.09
N ALA A 197 -10.93 13.31 5.75
CA ALA A 197 -12.19 13.87 5.27
C ALA A 197 -12.07 14.49 3.86
N GLN A 198 -10.98 15.21 3.57
CA GLN A 198 -10.71 15.76 2.23
C GLN A 198 -10.56 14.67 1.17
N THR A 199 -9.82 13.61 1.47
CA THR A 199 -9.62 12.49 0.54
C THR A 199 -10.92 11.73 0.29
N MET A 200 -11.70 11.43 1.33
CA MET A 200 -13.00 10.78 1.19
C MET A 200 -13.98 11.65 0.41
N ASN A 201 -14.00 12.96 0.68
CA ASN A 201 -14.81 13.90 -0.09
C ASN A 201 -14.38 13.91 -1.55
N TYR A 202 -13.08 13.93 -1.85
CA TYR A 202 -12.59 13.91 -3.23
C TYR A 202 -13.01 12.62 -3.95
N LEU A 203 -12.85 11.46 -3.33
CA LEU A 203 -13.28 10.18 -3.91
C LEU A 203 -14.78 10.20 -4.25
N ASN A 204 -15.62 10.65 -3.33
CA ASN A 204 -17.06 10.79 -3.55
C ASN A 204 -17.39 11.77 -4.69
N HIS A 205 -16.76 12.96 -4.71
CA HIS A 205 -17.01 13.96 -5.76
C HIS A 205 -16.50 13.53 -7.14
N ARG A 206 -15.50 12.64 -7.20
CA ARG A 206 -14.93 12.12 -8.44
C ARG A 206 -15.53 10.78 -8.88
N SER A 207 -16.46 10.22 -8.10
CA SER A 207 -17.28 9.08 -8.47
C SER A 207 -18.06 9.39 -9.75
N GLY A 208 -18.01 8.49 -10.74
CA GLY A 208 -18.65 8.64 -12.04
C GLY A 208 -17.90 9.54 -13.04
N SER A 209 -16.82 10.20 -12.62
CA SER A 209 -15.93 10.98 -13.50
C SER A 209 -14.53 10.38 -13.56
N THR A 210 -13.69 10.60 -12.56
CA THR A 210 -12.35 10.01 -12.52
C THR A 210 -12.42 8.52 -12.19
N PHE A 211 -13.32 8.13 -11.29
CA PHE A 211 -13.40 6.78 -10.74
C PHE A 211 -14.76 6.13 -11.02
N ALA A 212 -14.78 4.80 -11.14
CA ALA A 212 -16.02 4.05 -11.29
C ALA A 212 -16.83 4.08 -9.98
N PRO A 213 -18.14 4.39 -10.01
CA PRO A 213 -18.94 4.51 -8.78
C PRO A 213 -18.93 3.26 -7.90
N ILE A 214 -19.17 2.08 -8.50
CA ILE A 214 -19.22 0.81 -7.75
C ILE A 214 -17.91 0.49 -7.02
N ILE A 215 -16.77 0.91 -7.59
CA ILE A 215 -15.44 0.70 -7.00
C ILE A 215 -15.20 1.70 -5.88
N VAL A 216 -15.61 2.95 -6.05
CA VAL A 216 -15.53 3.98 -4.98
C VAL A 216 -16.34 3.52 -3.78
N ASP A 217 -17.59 3.10 -3.99
CA ASP A 217 -18.47 2.65 -2.90
C ASP A 217 -17.88 1.44 -2.16
N ALA A 218 -17.39 0.43 -2.89
CA ALA A 218 -16.75 -0.74 -2.30
C ALA A 218 -15.49 -0.37 -1.50
N PHE A 219 -14.63 0.49 -2.05
CA PHE A 219 -13.41 0.91 -1.37
C PHE A 219 -13.70 1.76 -0.12
N ILE A 220 -14.66 2.69 -0.19
CA ILE A 220 -15.07 3.49 0.97
C ILE A 220 -15.61 2.59 2.07
N ALA A 221 -16.45 1.60 1.75
CA ALA A 221 -16.98 0.67 2.73
C ALA A 221 -15.87 -0.12 3.45
N ILE A 222 -14.83 -0.56 2.72
CA ILE A 222 -13.65 -1.21 3.28
C ILE A 222 -12.90 -0.27 4.23
N ILE A 223 -12.59 0.96 3.79
CA ILE A 223 -11.84 1.92 4.61
C ILE A 223 -12.61 2.34 5.86
N GLU A 224 -13.93 2.52 5.75
CA GLU A 224 -14.78 2.78 6.92
C GLU A 224 -14.86 1.59 7.86
N ASN A 225 -14.89 0.36 7.34
CA ASN A 225 -14.87 -0.84 8.15
C ASN A 225 -13.55 -0.99 8.91
N ASP A 226 -12.42 -0.84 8.22
CA ASP A 226 -11.10 -0.76 8.85
C ASP A 226 -11.08 0.32 9.94
N ARG A 227 -11.71 1.46 9.66
CA ARG A 227 -11.78 2.58 10.60
C ARG A 227 -12.69 2.34 11.78
N ARG A 228 -13.77 1.59 11.64
CA ARG A 228 -14.56 1.12 12.78
C ARG A 228 -13.77 0.09 13.59
N ASN A 229 -13.14 -0.89 12.95
CA ASN A 229 -12.33 -1.91 13.61
C ASN A 229 -11.11 -1.32 14.34
N LEU A 230 -10.53 -0.24 13.80
CA LEU A 230 -9.44 0.51 14.45
C LEU A 230 -9.98 1.56 15.43
N GLY A 231 -11.18 2.09 15.25
CA GLY A 231 -11.88 2.95 16.21
C GLY A 231 -12.30 2.20 17.47
N GLU A 232 -12.58 0.90 17.36
CA GLU A 232 -12.72 -0.03 18.49
C GLU A 232 -11.38 -0.27 19.23
N LYS A 233 -10.24 0.08 18.63
CA LYS A 233 -8.90 0.07 19.25
C LYS A 233 -8.28 1.47 19.20
N THR A 234 -8.77 2.38 20.04
CA THR A 234 -8.33 3.78 20.01
C THR A 234 -6.84 3.88 20.33
N ILE A 235 -6.01 4.29 19.36
CA ILE A 235 -4.59 4.62 19.60
C ILE A 235 -4.53 5.98 20.32
N MET A 236 -4.06 5.95 21.55
CA MET A 236 -3.92 7.11 22.42
C MET A 236 -2.44 7.40 22.65
N ARG A 237 -2.05 8.68 22.64
CA ARG A 237 -0.73 9.12 23.10
C ARG A 237 -0.82 9.50 24.57
N LEU A 238 -0.54 8.54 25.45
CA LEU A 238 -0.63 8.73 26.90
C LEU A 238 0.74 9.05 27.50
N ALA A 239 0.77 9.86 28.55
CA ALA A 239 1.95 9.93 29.40
C ALA A 239 2.21 8.54 30.00
N VAL A 240 3.47 8.18 30.21
CA VAL A 240 3.83 6.83 30.68
C VAL A 240 3.12 6.47 32.01
N ASN A 241 2.90 7.46 32.87
CA ASN A 241 2.14 7.32 34.12
C ASN A 241 0.61 7.23 33.97
N GLN A 242 0.07 7.39 32.75
CA GLN A 242 -1.35 7.27 32.43
C GLN A 242 -1.68 5.94 31.72
N VAL A 243 -0.66 5.15 31.37
CA VAL A 243 -0.81 3.82 30.78
C VAL A 243 -1.35 2.85 31.83
N LYS A 244 -2.28 1.97 31.42
CA LYS A 244 -2.90 0.97 32.30
C LYS A 244 -2.67 -0.45 31.78
N PRO A 245 -2.62 -1.44 32.68
CA PRO A 245 -2.63 -2.85 32.29
C PRO A 245 -3.84 -3.17 31.41
N GLY A 246 -3.63 -4.02 30.40
CA GLY A 246 -4.66 -4.40 29.41
C GLY A 246 -4.76 -3.49 28.18
N MET A 247 -4.06 -2.34 28.17
CA MET A 247 -3.77 -1.61 26.93
C MET A 247 -2.73 -2.38 26.09
N VAL A 248 -2.56 -2.04 24.82
CA VAL A 248 -1.61 -2.71 23.90
C VAL A 248 -0.66 -1.69 23.29
N PHE A 249 0.64 -1.97 23.19
CA PHE A 249 1.57 -1.05 22.54
C PHE A 249 1.25 -0.84 21.05
N ALA A 250 1.14 0.41 20.62
CA ALA A 250 0.85 0.77 19.23
C ALA A 250 2.11 1.01 18.38
N SER A 251 3.30 0.92 18.97
CA SER A 251 4.60 1.10 18.32
C SER A 251 5.68 0.33 19.07
N ASP A 252 6.79 0.04 18.38
CA ASP A 252 7.97 -0.56 19.01
C ASP A 252 8.74 0.50 19.81
N TYR A 253 9.15 0.15 21.03
CA TYR A 253 9.97 1.00 21.89
C TYR A 253 11.34 0.38 22.09
N HIS A 254 12.38 1.17 21.83
CA HIS A 254 13.77 0.76 22.00
C HIS A 254 14.46 1.69 23.00
N THR A 255 15.50 1.20 23.69
CA THR A 255 16.40 2.05 24.48
C THR A 255 17.22 2.96 23.56
N SER A 256 17.91 3.94 24.13
CA SER A 256 18.84 4.80 23.40
C SER A 256 19.97 4.05 22.69
N TYR A 257 20.28 2.82 23.12
CA TYR A 257 21.28 1.93 22.52
C TYR A 257 20.69 0.82 21.64
N GLY A 258 19.39 0.90 21.31
CA GLY A 258 18.75 0.03 20.32
C GLY A 258 18.21 -1.31 20.84
N LEU A 259 18.11 -1.50 22.15
CA LEU A 259 17.50 -2.72 22.72
C LEU A 259 15.97 -2.60 22.72
N LEU A 260 15.26 -3.60 22.18
CA LEU A 260 13.80 -3.64 22.20
C LEU A 260 13.27 -3.78 23.63
N ILE A 261 12.44 -2.83 24.06
CA ILE A 261 11.82 -2.75 25.38
C ILE A 261 10.40 -3.32 25.34
N ALA A 262 9.67 -2.99 24.27
CA ALA A 262 8.29 -3.40 24.05
C ALA A 262 8.00 -3.46 22.55
N ALA A 263 7.30 -4.52 22.13
CA ALA A 263 6.91 -4.71 20.75
C ALA A 263 5.47 -4.21 20.50
N ARG A 264 5.22 -3.69 19.31
CA ARG A 264 3.87 -3.36 18.85
C ARG A 264 2.98 -4.61 18.89
N GLY A 265 1.77 -4.43 19.41
CA GLY A 265 0.80 -5.52 19.58
C GLY A 265 0.95 -6.29 20.89
N GLU A 266 2.00 -6.02 21.69
CA GLU A 266 2.19 -6.63 23.00
C GLU A 266 1.24 -6.01 24.05
N PRO A 267 0.53 -6.82 24.85
CA PRO A 267 -0.30 -6.32 25.93
C PRO A 267 0.56 -5.76 27.06
N ILE A 268 0.15 -4.62 27.60
CA ILE A 268 0.83 -3.96 28.70
C ILE A 268 0.41 -4.67 29.99
N THR A 269 1.39 -5.24 30.68
CA THR A 269 1.24 -5.89 31.98
C THR A 269 1.53 -4.91 33.12
N ASP A 270 1.12 -5.23 34.35
CA ASP A 270 1.49 -4.44 35.54
C ASP A 270 3.01 -4.26 35.70
N ILE A 271 3.77 -5.30 35.36
CA ILE A 271 5.24 -5.29 35.39
C ILE A 271 5.78 -4.32 34.32
N ALA A 272 5.18 -4.33 33.13
CA ALA A 272 5.57 -3.45 32.04
C ALA A 272 5.31 -1.97 32.37
N VAL A 273 4.20 -1.63 33.03
CA VAL A 273 3.89 -0.23 33.44
C VAL A 273 4.99 0.33 34.34
N ASN A 274 5.39 -0.41 35.38
CA ASN A 274 6.45 0.05 36.29
C ASN A 274 7.79 0.21 35.57
N ARG A 275 8.13 -0.74 34.69
CA ARG A 275 9.37 -0.67 33.89
C ARG A 275 9.38 0.53 32.94
N LEU A 276 8.26 0.84 32.29
CA LEU A 276 8.15 2.01 31.42
C LEU A 276 8.36 3.31 32.21
N ILE A 277 7.76 3.44 33.40
CA ILE A 277 7.91 4.64 34.23
C ILE A 277 9.39 4.86 34.56
N SER A 278 10.09 3.83 35.05
CA SER A 278 11.52 3.92 35.37
C SER A 278 12.37 4.26 34.15
N LEU A 279 12.10 3.66 32.99
CA LEU A 279 12.86 3.94 31.76
C LEU A 279 12.59 5.35 31.23
N ALA A 280 11.37 5.87 31.39
CA ALA A 280 11.05 7.24 31.04
C ALA A 280 11.75 8.24 31.97
N GLU A 281 11.78 7.98 33.27
CA GLU A 281 12.52 8.82 34.25
C GLU A 281 14.02 8.87 33.97
N LEU A 282 14.60 7.75 33.51
CA LEU A 282 16.00 7.65 33.09
C LEU A 282 16.27 8.28 31.70
N GLY A 283 15.24 8.73 31.00
CA GLY A 283 15.36 9.30 29.65
C GLY A 283 15.65 8.28 28.54
N GLU A 284 15.54 6.99 28.85
CA GLU A 284 15.79 5.89 27.90
C GLU A 284 14.66 5.69 26.90
N ILE A 285 13.45 6.19 27.22
CA ILE A 285 12.28 6.20 26.32
C ILE A 285 11.55 7.56 26.38
N PRO A 286 10.70 7.86 25.37
CA PRO A 286 9.88 9.07 25.39
C PRO A 286 8.90 9.11 26.58
N GLN A 287 8.67 10.31 27.13
CA GLN A 287 7.72 10.56 28.23
C GLN A 287 6.24 10.24 27.91
N LYS A 288 5.93 10.03 26.62
CA LYS A 288 4.61 9.63 26.15
C LYS A 288 4.72 8.46 25.18
N VAL A 289 3.87 7.47 25.37
CA VAL A 289 3.83 6.25 24.55
C VAL A 289 2.48 6.13 23.83
N LEU A 290 2.48 5.47 22.69
CA LEU A 290 1.32 5.19 21.85
C LEU A 290 0.76 3.83 22.26
N VAL A 291 -0.49 3.82 22.70
CA VAL A 291 -1.17 2.63 23.21
C VAL A 291 -2.56 2.50 22.62
N MET A 292 -2.96 1.28 22.27
CA MET A 292 -4.32 0.93 21.88
C MET A 292 -5.12 0.53 23.12
N LYS A 293 -6.37 0.94 23.19
CA LYS A 293 -7.36 0.41 24.13
C LYS A 293 -8.55 -0.12 23.36
#